data_AF-A0A7Y8LFL4-F1
#
_entry.id   AF-A0A7Y8LFL4-F1
#
_cell.length_a   1.000
_cell.length_b   1.000
_cell.length_c   1.000
_cell.angle_alpha   90.00
_cell.angle_beta   90.00
_cell.angle_gamma   90.00
#
_symmetry.space_group_name_H-M   'P 1'
#
loop_
_entity.id
_entity.type
_entity.pdbx_description
1 polymer ?
#
loop_
_entity_poly.entity_id
_entity_poly.type
_entity_poly.pdbx_seq_one_letter_code
_entity_poly.pdbx_strand_id
1 'polypeptide(L)' 'MKVADLSIDELKELISKIIDEKFRELFDPDYGLELREDFVQHLEASSASKERIPFEEVKKKLGLI' A
#
# COMPACT_ATOMS: atom_id res chain seq x y z
N MET A 1 15.79 -7.90 -27.97
CA MET A 1 15.53 -6.52 -28.44
C MET A 1 16.51 -5.61 -27.74
N LYS A 2 17.35 -4.90 -28.49
CA LYS A 2 18.26 -3.90 -27.90
C LYS A 2 17.50 -2.59 -27.76
N VAL A 3 17.92 -1.75 -26.81
CA VAL A 3 17.33 -0.40 -26.63
C VAL A 3 17.43 0.41 -27.92
N ALA A 4 18.50 0.23 -28.69
CA ALA A 4 18.69 0.88 -29.98
C ALA A 4 17.68 0.46 -31.06
N ASP A 5 16.93 -0.62 -30.84
CA ASP A 5 15.92 -1.10 -31.77
C ASP A 5 14.52 -0.50 -31.49
N LEU A 6 14.36 0.29 -30.42
CA LEU A 6 13.10 0.95 -30.06
C LEU A 6 12.81 2.14 -30.99
N SER A 7 11.56 2.25 -31.43
CA SER A 7 11.03 3.52 -31.92
C SER A 7 11.00 4.56 -30.79
N ILE A 8 10.88 5.84 -31.17
CA ILE A 8 10.80 6.95 -30.22
C ILE A 8 9.60 6.78 -29.27
N ASP A 9 8.48 6.31 -29.78
CA ASP A 9 7.26 6.16 -28.98
C ASP A 9 7.38 4.99 -27.99
N GLU A 10 7.96 3.86 -28.42
CA GLU A 10 8.23 2.75 -27.51
C GLU A 10 9.27 3.12 -26.44
N LEU A 11 10.28 3.92 -26.78
CA LEU A 11 11.24 4.44 -25.81
C LEU A 11 10.58 5.38 -24.79
N LYS A 12 9.70 6.29 -25.24
CA LYS A 12 8.93 7.16 -24.34
C LYS A 12 8.05 6.36 -23.41
N GLU A 13 7.34 5.35 -23.93
CA GLU A 13 6.47 4.50 -23.13
C GLU A 13 7.27 3.74 -22.06
N LEU A 14 8.43 3.20 -22.43
CA LEU A 14 9.33 2.53 -21.48
C LEU A 14 9.79 3.48 -20.36
N ILE A 15 10.21 4.69 -20.71
CA ILE A 15 10.64 5.70 -19.73
C ILE A 15 9.49 6.11 -18.81
N SER A 16 8.30 6.35 -19.37
CA SER A 16 7.12 6.71 -18.59
C SER A 16 6.77 5.63 -17.56
N LYS A 17 6.79 4.34 -17.94
CA LYS A 17 6.55 3.23 -17.01
C LYS A 17 7.56 3.20 -15.87
N ILE A 18 8.85 3.37 -16.16
CA ILE A 18 9.90 3.39 -15.14
C ILE A 18 9.70 4.57 -14.18
N ILE A 19 9.34 5.74 -14.70
CA ILE A 19 9.07 6.92 -13.87
C ILE A 19 7.87 6.68 -12.96
N ASP A 20 6.78 6.11 -13.47
CA ASP A 20 5.58 5.79 -12.68
C ASP A 20 5.89 4.77 -11.57
N GLU A 21 6.70 3.75 -11.86
CA GLU A 21 7.19 2.79 -10.86
C GLU A 21 8.01 3.49 -9.77
N LYS A 22 8.91 4.40 -10.15
CA LYS A 22 9.74 5.15 -9.18
C LYS A 22 8.93 6.13 -8.34
N PHE A 23 7.93 6.79 -8.92
CA PHE A 23 7.01 7.61 -8.15
C PHE A 23 6.20 6.77 -7.17
N ARG A 24 5.76 5.57 -7.57
CA ARG A 24 5.06 4.66 -6.67
C ARG A 24 5.91 4.26 -5.47
N GLU A 25 7.19 3.91 -5.68
CA GLU A 25 8.13 3.64 -4.58
C GLU A 25 8.32 4.85 -3.64
N LEU A 26 8.23 6.08 -4.14
CA LEU A 26 8.37 7.30 -3.32
C LEU A 26 7.13 7.59 -2.46
N PHE A 27 5.92 7.35 -2.99
CA PHE A 27 4.67 7.64 -2.29
C PHE A 27 4.16 6.49 -1.43
N ASP A 28 4.52 5.26 -1.80
CA ASP A 28 4.08 4.02 -1.16
C ASP A 28 5.33 3.16 -0.87
N PRO A 29 6.09 3.49 0.19
CA PRO A 29 7.41 2.92 0.46
C PRO A 29 7.37 1.43 0.81
N ASP A 30 6.20 0.89 1.15
CA ASP A 30 5.96 -0.52 1.41
C ASP A 30 5.15 -1.21 0.29
N TYR A 31 4.98 -0.56 -0.87
CA TYR A 31 4.30 -1.14 -2.02
C TYR A 31 4.94 -2.47 -2.44
N GLY A 32 4.12 -3.52 -2.46
CA GLY A 32 4.55 -4.86 -2.86
C GLY A 32 5.35 -5.62 -1.80
N LEU A 33 5.55 -5.05 -0.60
CA LEU A 33 6.12 -5.79 0.52
C LEU A 33 5.06 -6.66 1.20
N GLU A 34 5.52 -7.77 1.78
CA GLU A 34 4.67 -8.62 2.62
C GLU A 34 4.49 -8.00 4.01
N LEU A 35 3.37 -8.32 4.66
CA LEU A 35 3.17 -7.95 6.06
C LEU A 35 4.16 -8.71 6.93
N ARG A 36 4.71 -8.02 7.94
CA ARG A 36 5.52 -8.69 8.96
C ARG A 36 4.69 -9.73 9.71
N GLU A 37 5.31 -10.86 10.06
CA GLU A 37 4.63 -11.97 10.72
C GLU A 37 3.95 -11.57 12.03
N ASP A 38 4.58 -10.68 12.81
CA ASP A 38 4.02 -10.14 14.05
C ASP A 38 2.70 -9.39 13.79
N PHE A 39 2.66 -8.60 12.72
CA PHE A 39 1.48 -7.83 12.35
C PHE A 39 0.33 -8.74 11.88
N VAL A 40 0.65 -9.79 11.10
CA VAL A 40 -0.33 -10.80 10.67
C VAL A 40 -0.97 -11.48 11.88
N GLN A 41 -0.15 -11.93 12.85
CA GLN A 41 -0.66 -12.57 14.08
C GLN A 41 -1.57 -11.65 14.89
N HIS A 42 -1.21 -10.36 15.02
CA HIS A 42 -2.06 -9.39 15.70
C HIS A 42 -3.39 -9.17 14.97
N LEU A 43 -3.37 -9.12 13.64
CA LEU A 43 -4.56 -8.95 12.82
C LEU A 43 -5.50 -10.15 12.95
N GLU A 44 -4.96 -11.36 12.89
CA GLU A 44 -5.72 -12.60 13.10
C GLU A 44 -6.37 -12.65 14.48
N ALA A 45 -5.61 -12.33 15.53
CA ALA A 45 -6.13 -12.25 16.90
C ALA A 45 -7.23 -11.19 17.05
N SER A 46 -7.03 -10.02 16.44
CA SER A 46 -8.03 -8.93 16.44
C SER A 46 -9.32 -9.35 15.74
N SER A 47 -9.21 -10.00 14.57
CA SER A 47 -10.34 -10.43 13.76
C SER A 47 -11.15 -11.56 14.43
N ALA A 48 -10.47 -12.47 15.13
CA ALA A 48 -11.10 -13.54 15.92
C ALA A 48 -11.73 -13.03 17.23
N SER A 49 -11.35 -11.83 17.69
CA SER A 49 -11.83 -11.29 18.95
C SER A 49 -13.33 -11.03 18.92
N LYS A 50 -13.99 -11.29 20.05
CA LYS A 50 -15.39 -10.92 20.33
C LYS A 50 -15.51 -9.68 21.20
N GLU A 51 -14.39 -9.12 21.65
CA GLU A 51 -14.37 -7.88 22.42
C GLU A 51 -14.88 -6.74 21.54
N ARG A 52 -15.82 -5.95 22.06
CA ARG A 52 -16.41 -4.83 21.34
C ARG A 52 -16.40 -3.61 22.24
N ILE A 53 -16.12 -2.46 21.64
CA ILE A 53 -16.28 -1.17 22.29
C ILE A 53 -17.68 -0.61 22.01
N PRO A 54 -18.37 -0.06 23.01
CA PRO A 54 -19.65 0.59 22.81
C PRO A 54 -19.56 1.75 21.83
N PHE A 55 -20.62 1.96 21.05
CA PHE A 55 -20.68 3.04 20.06
C PHE A 55 -20.43 4.44 20.65
N GLU A 56 -20.95 4.71 21.86
CA GLU A 56 -20.70 5.98 22.56
C GLU A 56 -19.22 6.20 22.88
N GLU A 57 -18.50 5.14 23.22
CA GLU A 57 -17.06 5.22 23.48
C GLU A 57 -16.27 5.47 22.19
N VAL A 58 -16.68 4.87 21.07
CA VAL A 58 -16.09 5.11 19.74
C VAL A 58 -16.22 6.58 19.36
N LYS A 59 -17.43 7.14 19.47
CA LYS A 59 -17.69 8.55 19.13
C LYS A 59 -16.81 9.49 19.96
N LYS A 60 -16.67 9.23 21.26
CA LYS A 60 -15.79 10.00 22.15
C LYS A 60 -14.32 9.92 21.72
N LYS A 61 -13.81 8.73 21.37
CA LYS A 61 -12.42 8.55 20.93
C LYS A 61 -12.11 9.25 19.60
N LEU A 62 -13.09 9.31 18.70
CA LEU A 62 -12.96 9.94 17.39
C LEU A 62 -13.28 11.45 17.40
N GLY A 63 -13.66 12.03 18.56
CA GLY A 63 -14.01 13.45 18.67
C GLY A 63 -15.30 13.82 17.93
N LEU A 64 -16.24 12.88 17.81
CA LEU A 64 -17.51 13.06 17.11
C LEU A 64 -18.66 13.52 18.02
N ILE A 65 -18.39 13.68 19.32
CA ILE A 65 -19.27 14.20 20.39
C ILE A 65 -18.42 14.87 21.47
#